data_AF-J9CYN5-F1
#
_entry.id   AF-J9CYN5-F1
#
_cell.length_a   1.000
_cell.length_b   1.000
_cell.length_c   1.000
_cell.angle_alpha   90.00
_cell.angle_beta   90.00
_cell.angle_gamma   90.00
#
_symmetry.space_group_name_H-M   'P 1'
#
loop_
_entity.id
_entity.type
_entity.pdbx_description
1 polymer ?
#
loop_
_entity_poly.entity_id
_entity_poly.type
_entity_poly.pdbx_seq_one_letter_code
_entity_poly.pdbx_strand_id
1 'polypeptide(L)' 'MKTIGDKWSYLQRSKFGANAQPFYILLDSEGQPLGPSYAFDENVSKYVKFLQDGLRKFKK' A
#
# COMPACT_ATOMS: atom_id res chain seq x y z
N MET A 1 0.83 27.32 -9.38
CA MET A 1 0.29 26.47 -8.29
C MET A 1 -1.11 26.96 -7.99
N LYS A 2 -2.16 26.35 -8.58
CA LYS A 2 -3.50 26.99 -8.67
C LYS A 2 -4.67 26.16 -8.14
N THR A 3 -4.47 24.92 -7.65
CA THR A 3 -5.56 24.14 -7.04
C THR A 3 -5.15 23.46 -5.73
N ILE A 4 -6.14 23.16 -4.87
CA ILE A 4 -5.94 22.36 -3.64
C ILE A 4 -5.42 20.96 -3.98
N GLY A 5 -5.86 20.40 -5.12
CA GLY A 5 -5.36 19.13 -5.65
C GLY A 5 -3.86 19.14 -5.92
N ASP A 6 -3.32 20.22 -6.50
CA ASP A 6 -1.88 20.35 -6.74
C ASP A 6 -1.06 20.36 -5.44
N LYS A 7 -1.59 20.95 -4.36
CA LYS A 7 -0.94 20.98 -3.05
C LYS A 7 -0.87 19.58 -2.43
N TRP A 8 -1.94 18.79 -2.49
CA TRP A 8 -1.95 17.41 -2.00
C TRP A 8 -1.07 16.51 -2.86
N SER A 9 -1.13 16.66 -4.19
CA SER A 9 -0.23 16.00 -5.13
C SER A 9 1.24 16.31 -4.86
N TYR A 10 1.57 17.57 -4.55
CA TYR A 10 2.93 17.98 -4.23
C TYR A 10 3.38 17.45 -2.86
N LEU A 11 2.53 17.49 -1.84
CA LEU A 11 2.82 16.91 -0.52
C LEU A 11 3.08 15.40 -0.62
N GLN A 12 2.27 14.70 -1.42
CA GLN A 12 2.40 13.28 -1.66
C GLN A 12 3.70 12.93 -2.40
N ARG A 13 4.06 13.69 -3.44
CA ARG A 13 5.35 13.53 -4.15
C ARG A 13 6.56 13.88 -3.28
N SER A 14 6.47 14.97 -2.52
CA SER A 14 7.56 15.50 -1.69
C SER A 14 7.85 14.66 -0.45
N LYS A 15 6.82 14.06 0.18
CA LYS A 15 6.97 13.26 1.41
C LYS A 15 7.24 11.78 1.13
N PHE A 16 6.74 11.24 0.02
CA PHE A 16 6.71 9.79 -0.19
C PHE A 16 7.52 9.27 -1.37
N GLY A 17 8.18 10.14 -2.17
CA GLY A 17 9.23 9.74 -3.12
C GLY A 17 8.87 8.63 -4.11
N ALA A 18 7.60 8.32 -4.28
CA ALA A 18 7.13 7.18 -5.04
C ALA A 18 5.86 7.55 -5.78
N ASN A 19 5.99 7.72 -7.09
CA ASN A 19 4.89 7.65 -8.05
C ASN A 19 4.44 6.19 -8.28
N ALA A 20 4.61 5.29 -7.30
CA ALA A 20 4.29 3.87 -7.43
C ALA A 20 2.87 3.61 -6.91
N GLN A 21 1.88 4.07 -7.69
CA GLN A 21 0.53 3.54 -7.60
C GLN A 21 0.45 2.31 -8.53
N PRO A 22 -0.29 1.25 -8.17
CA PRO A 22 -1.04 0.99 -6.93
C PRO A 22 -0.18 0.56 -5.72
N PHE A 23 -0.71 0.81 -4.51
CA PHE A 23 -0.11 0.46 -3.21
C PHE A 23 -1.14 -0.27 -2.35
N TYR A 24 -0.88 -1.52 -1.99
CA TYR A 24 -1.78 -2.37 -1.21
C TYR A 24 -1.21 -2.61 0.19
N ILE A 25 -2.05 -2.48 1.22
CA ILE A 25 -1.69 -2.77 2.62
C ILE A 25 -2.76 -3.69 3.20
N LEU A 26 -2.35 -4.75 3.90
CA LEU A 26 -3.26 -5.62 4.65
C LEU A 26 -3.40 -5.08 6.07
N LEU A 27 -4.65 -4.91 6.51
CA LEU A 27 -5.01 -4.42 7.84
C LEU A 27 -5.73 -5.53 8.62
N ASP A 28 -5.60 -5.51 9.94
CA ASP A 28 -6.42 -6.32 10.83
C ASP A 28 -7.77 -5.63 11.15
N SER A 29 -8.56 -6.26 12.03
CA SER A 29 -9.86 -5.73 12.46
C SER A 29 -9.78 -4.44 13.28
N GLU A 30 -8.59 -4.08 13.76
CA GLU A 30 -8.31 -2.86 14.53
C GLU A 30 -7.66 -1.77 13.65
N GLY A 31 -7.46 -2.06 12.36
CA GLY A 31 -6.85 -1.15 11.40
C GLY A 31 -5.32 -1.09 11.48
N GLN A 32 -4.67 -2.01 12.18
CA GLN A 32 -3.21 -2.07 12.26
C GLN A 32 -2.63 -2.84 11.05
N PRO A 33 -1.47 -2.43 10.51
CA PRO A 33 -0.85 -3.13 9.39
C PRO A 33 -0.39 -4.54 9.77
N LEU A 34 -0.89 -5.53 9.05
CA LEU A 34 -0.47 -6.93 9.20
C LEU A 34 0.88 -7.21 8.53
N GLY A 35 1.41 -6.32 7.69
CA GLY A 35 2.67 -6.57 7.00
C GLY A 35 3.19 -5.40 6.18
N PRO A 36 4.32 -5.62 5.48
CA PRO A 36 4.84 -4.63 4.55
C PRO A 36 3.84 -4.39 3.43
N SER A 37 3.86 -3.19 2.88
CA SER A 37 3.04 -2.85 1.73
C SER A 37 3.46 -3.61 0.48
N TYR A 38 2.50 -3.88 -0.39
CA TYR A 38 2.71 -4.44 -1.71
C TYR A 38 2.55 -3.34 -2.76
N ALA A 39 3.64 -2.98 -3.41
CA ALA A 39 3.65 -2.06 -4.53
C ALA A 39 3.18 -2.76 -5.83
N PHE A 40 3.04 -2.02 -6.93
CA PHE A 40 2.68 -2.57 -8.23
C PHE A 40 3.65 -3.68 -8.67
N ASP A 41 3.14 -4.91 -8.78
CA ASP A 41 3.84 -6.07 -9.30
C ASP A 41 2.81 -6.94 -10.05
N GLU A 42 3.04 -7.17 -11.34
CA GLU A 42 2.15 -7.94 -12.23
C GLU A 42 2.22 -9.45 -11.98
N ASN A 43 3.12 -9.91 -11.10
CA ASN A 43 3.27 -11.31 -10.79
C ASN A 43 2.16 -11.82 -9.86
N VAL A 44 1.21 -12.53 -10.45
CA VAL A 44 0.07 -13.16 -9.76
C VAL A 44 0.52 -14.04 -8.59
N SER A 45 1.58 -14.85 -8.74
CA SER A 45 2.05 -15.74 -7.68
C SER A 45 2.56 -14.98 -6.45
N LYS A 46 3.22 -13.84 -6.66
CA LYS A 46 3.68 -12.97 -5.55
C LYS A 46 2.50 -12.29 -4.85
N TYR A 47 1.48 -11.88 -5.60
CA TYR A 47 0.28 -11.30 -5.02
C TYR A 47 -0.49 -12.32 -4.16
N VAL A 48 -0.65 -13.56 -4.65
CA VAL A 48 -1.24 -14.66 -3.88
C VAL A 48 -0.46 -14.92 -2.59
N LYS A 49 0.88 -14.93 -2.65
CA LYS A 49 1.72 -15.11 -1.46
C LYS A 49 1.55 -13.98 -0.45
N PHE A 50 1.47 -12.73 -0.92
CA PHE A 50 1.19 -11.57 -0.08
C PHE A 50 -0.15 -11.72 0.68
N LEU A 51 -1.22 -12.11 -0.01
CA LEU A 51 -2.52 -12.36 0.62
C LEU A 51 -2.47 -13.51 1.63
N GLN A 52 -1.82 -14.62 1.28
CA GLN A 52 -1.69 -15.78 2.18
C GLN A 52 -0.88 -15.44 3.44
N ASP A 53 0.18 -14.65 3.31
CA ASP A 53 1.00 -14.21 4.45
C ASP A 53 0.22 -13.27 5.37
N GLY A 54 -0.59 -12.36 4.82
CA GLY A 54 -1.49 -11.53 5.62
C GLY A 54 -2.57 -12.34 6.33
N LEU A 55 -3.19 -13.31 5.65
CA LEU A 55 -4.18 -14.21 6.27
C LEU A 55 -3.57 -15.04 7.41
N ARG A 56 -2.32 -15.50 7.26
CA ARG A 56 -1.61 -16.24 8.33
C ARG A 56 -1.38 -15.36 9.55
N LYS A 57 -1.03 -14.09 9.34
CA LYS A 57 -0.81 -13.13 10.42
C LYS A 57 -2.12 -12.67 11.07
N PHE A 58 -3.21 -12.57 10.31
CA PHE A 58 -4.53 -12.25 10.85
C PHE A 58 -5.10 -13.38 11.73
N LYS A 59 -4.80 -14.64 11.40
CA LYS A 59 -5.26 -15.82 12.15
C LYS A 59 -4.42 -16.15 13.38
N LYS A 60 -3.31 -15.44 13.61
CA LYS A 60 -2.40 -15.68 14.72
C LYS A 60 -2.69 -14.69 15.84
#